data_AF-A0A829H6I1-F1
#
_entry.id   AF-A0A829H6I1-F1
#
_cell.length_a   1.000
_cell.length_b   1.000
_cell.length_c   1.000
_cell.angle_alpha   90.00
_cell.angle_beta   90.00
_cell.angle_gamma   90.00
#
_symmetry.space_group_name_H-M   'P 1'
#
loop_
_entity.id
_entity.type
_entity.pdbx_description
1 polymer ?
#
loop_
_entity_poly.entity_id
_entity_poly.type
_entity_poly.pdbx_seq_one_letter_code
_entity_poly.pdbx_strand_id
1 'polypeptide(L)'
;VKVGAATETELKERKYRIEDALNATRAAVEEGYVAGGGTALVDVLPAVAALKEEGDVQTGINIVLRALEEPVRQIAENAGKEGSVIVEQLKKEKQGVGYNAATDEWEDMAKSGIIDPTKVTRSALQNAASVAALMLTTEAVVADKPDPNANNNAAAGANPAAGMGGMM
;
A
#
# COMPACT_ATOMS: atom_id res chain seq x y z
N VAL A 1 -17.43 -1.94 15.16
CA VAL A 1 -16.71 -1.95 16.45
C VAL A 1 -17.06 -0.67 17.22
N LYS A 2 -17.29 -0.72 18.54
CA LYS A 2 -17.51 0.48 19.36
C LYS A 2 -16.19 0.82 20.07
N VAL A 3 -15.68 2.04 19.87
CA VAL A 3 -14.36 2.48 20.36
C VAL A 3 -14.51 3.84 21.05
N GLY A 4 -13.84 4.04 22.19
CA GLY A 4 -13.85 5.29 22.95
C GLY A 4 -12.47 5.96 22.99
N ALA A 5 -12.46 7.30 23.03
CA ALA A 5 -11.25 8.12 23.20
C ALA A 5 -11.60 9.47 23.85
N ALA A 6 -10.57 10.22 24.26
CA ALA A 6 -10.73 11.51 24.94
C ALA A 6 -11.05 12.65 23.96
N THR A 7 -10.58 12.55 22.72
CA THR A 7 -10.85 13.53 21.65
C THR A 7 -11.42 12.87 20.41
N GLU A 8 -12.09 13.64 19.54
CA GLU A 8 -12.66 13.12 18.29
C GLU A 8 -11.57 12.58 17.34
N THR A 9 -10.42 13.25 17.28
CA THR A 9 -9.28 12.83 16.44
C THR A 9 -8.73 11.49 16.89
N GLU A 10 -8.51 11.30 18.19
CA GLU A 10 -8.08 10.01 18.74
C GLU A 10 -9.15 8.93 18.57
N LEU A 11 -10.44 9.29 18.66
CA LEU A 11 -11.53 8.34 18.45
C LEU A 11 -11.53 7.82 17.01
N LYS A 12 -11.33 8.70 16.02
CA LYS A 12 -11.20 8.32 14.60
C LYS A 12 -9.96 7.45 14.38
N GLU A 13 -8.81 7.85 14.90
CA GLU A 13 -7.56 7.09 14.76
C GLU A 13 -7.70 5.68 15.36
N ARG A 14 -8.16 5.56 16.60
CA ARG A 14 -8.35 4.25 17.25
C ARG A 14 -9.38 3.39 16.54
N LYS A 15 -10.45 4.01 16.02
CA LYS A 15 -11.47 3.30 15.26
C LYS A 15 -10.85 2.70 14.00
N TYR A 16 -10.14 3.48 13.19
CA TYR A 16 -9.50 2.99 11.97
C TYR A 16 -8.45 1.92 12.29
N ARG A 17 -7.62 2.13 13.31
CA ARG A 17 -6.64 1.13 13.76
C ARG A 17 -7.27 -0.22 14.10
N ILE A 18 -8.40 -0.22 14.79
CA ILE A 18 -9.09 -1.47 15.15
C ILE A 18 -9.80 -2.09 13.93
N GLU A 19 -10.36 -1.28 13.05
CA GLU A 19 -10.95 -1.76 11.80
C GLU A 19 -9.88 -2.42 10.91
N ASP A 20 -8.70 -1.82 10.79
CA ASP A 20 -7.56 -2.37 10.06
C ASP A 20 -7.08 -3.69 10.67
N ALA A 21 -6.90 -3.76 11.99
CA ALA A 21 -6.52 -4.99 12.67
C ALA A 21 -7.55 -6.12 12.48
N LEU A 22 -8.85 -5.79 12.53
CA LEU A 22 -9.93 -6.74 12.29
C LEU A 22 -9.92 -7.25 10.85
N ASN A 23 -9.69 -6.37 9.88
CA ASN A 23 -9.64 -6.74 8.47
C ASN A 23 -8.39 -7.55 8.13
N ALA A 24 -7.23 -7.20 8.70
CA ALA A 24 -5.98 -7.94 8.54
C ALA A 24 -6.09 -9.36 9.10
N THR A 25 -6.65 -9.53 10.30
CA THR A 25 -6.87 -10.85 10.90
C THR A 25 -7.84 -11.71 10.10
N ARG A 26 -8.93 -11.12 9.58
CA ARG A 26 -9.86 -11.82 8.66
C ARG A 26 -9.15 -12.28 7.38
N ALA A 27 -8.39 -11.39 6.75
CA ALA A 27 -7.64 -11.70 5.53
C ALA A 27 -6.59 -12.81 5.78
N ALA A 28 -5.94 -12.79 6.94
CA ALA A 28 -4.96 -13.81 7.31
C ALA A 28 -5.61 -15.18 7.57
N VAL A 29 -6.84 -15.21 8.08
CA VAL A 29 -7.61 -16.46 8.24
C VAL A 29 -8.04 -17.03 6.88
N GLU A 30 -8.37 -16.18 5.90
CA GLU A 30 -8.81 -16.60 4.57
C GLU A 30 -7.68 -17.17 3.70
N GLU A 31 -6.55 -16.45 3.60
CA GLU A 31 -5.46 -16.76 2.64
C GLU A 31 -4.11 -17.05 3.31
N GLY A 32 -4.07 -17.10 4.65
CA GLY A 32 -2.82 -17.24 5.41
C GLY A 32 -2.03 -15.93 5.49
N TYR A 33 -0.77 -16.05 5.90
CA TYR A 33 0.17 -14.94 6.04
C TYR A 33 1.50 -15.26 5.39
N VAL A 34 2.27 -14.21 5.12
CA VAL A 34 3.63 -14.26 4.57
C VAL A 34 4.57 -13.40 5.41
N ALA A 35 5.87 -13.55 5.19
CA ALA A 35 6.89 -12.70 5.82
C ALA A 35 6.67 -11.23 5.40
N GLY A 36 6.47 -10.36 6.39
CA GLY A 36 6.14 -8.96 6.15
C GLY A 36 7.36 -8.10 5.83
N GLY A 37 7.19 -6.78 5.91
CA GLY A 37 8.28 -5.81 5.70
C GLY A 37 8.83 -5.81 4.28
N GLY A 38 8.04 -6.28 3.30
CA GLY A 38 8.46 -6.45 1.91
C GLY A 38 9.29 -7.71 1.63
N THR A 39 9.61 -8.51 2.65
CA THR A 39 10.41 -9.74 2.54
C THR A 39 9.81 -10.73 1.54
N ALA A 40 8.49 -10.98 1.64
CA ALA A 40 7.81 -11.88 0.73
C ALA A 40 7.90 -11.47 -0.75
N LEU A 41 8.03 -10.18 -1.06
CA LEU A 41 8.17 -9.71 -2.44
C LEU A 41 9.58 -9.96 -3.00
N VAL A 42 10.60 -9.94 -2.14
CA VAL A 42 11.98 -10.28 -2.51
C VAL A 42 12.15 -11.79 -2.62
N ASP A 43 11.52 -12.56 -1.73
CA ASP A 43 11.55 -14.03 -1.74
C ASP A 43 11.03 -14.64 -3.06
N VAL A 44 10.11 -13.95 -3.75
CA VAL A 44 9.55 -14.42 -5.03
C VAL A 44 10.38 -14.04 -6.26
N LEU A 45 11.42 -13.20 -6.12
CA LEU A 45 12.26 -12.78 -7.25
C LEU A 45 12.82 -13.95 -8.07
N PRO A 46 13.33 -15.05 -7.48
CA PRO A 46 13.84 -16.16 -8.27
C PRO A 46 12.79 -16.83 -9.16
N ALA A 47 11.54 -16.90 -8.70
CA ALA A 47 10.44 -17.47 -9.46
C ALA A 47 10.07 -16.57 -10.66
N VAL A 48 10.07 -15.26 -10.46
CA VAL A 48 9.81 -14.29 -11.54
C VAL A 48 10.99 -14.25 -12.54
N ALA A 49 12.22 -14.30 -12.05
CA ALA A 49 13.43 -14.31 -12.89
C ALA A 49 13.59 -15.59 -13.72
N ALA A 50 12.90 -16.67 -13.34
CA ALA A 50 12.85 -17.90 -14.14
C ALA A 50 11.96 -17.75 -15.39
N LEU A 51 11.07 -16.75 -15.43
CA LEU A 51 10.26 -16.44 -16.61
C LEU A 51 11.18 -15.85 -17.69
N LYS A 52 11.25 -16.52 -18.84
CA LYS A 52 12.06 -16.11 -19.99
C LYS A 52 11.17 -15.90 -21.19
N GLU A 53 11.18 -14.68 -21.68
CA GLU A 53 10.42 -14.24 -22.85
C GLU A 53 11.36 -13.46 -23.78
N GLU A 54 10.86 -13.00 -24.92
CA GLU A 54 11.64 -12.23 -25.89
C GLU A 54 11.09 -10.80 -26.04
N GLY A 55 11.95 -9.89 -26.52
CA GLY A 55 11.59 -8.51 -26.84
C GLY A 55 10.99 -7.73 -25.67
N ASP A 56 9.86 -7.06 -25.93
CA ASP A 56 9.21 -6.15 -24.98
C ASP A 56 8.67 -6.87 -23.73
N VAL A 57 8.28 -8.14 -23.87
CA VAL A 57 7.77 -8.93 -22.73
C VAL A 57 8.88 -9.16 -21.71
N GLN A 58 10.10 -9.46 -22.16
CA GLN A 58 11.26 -9.58 -21.27
C GLN A 58 11.58 -8.27 -20.56
N THR A 59 11.40 -7.13 -21.24
CA THR A 59 11.55 -5.81 -20.62
C THR A 59 10.52 -5.60 -19.52
N GLY A 60 9.26 -5.99 -19.74
CA GLY A 60 8.20 -5.97 -18.73
C GLY A 60 8.53 -6.82 -17.51
N ILE A 61 9.06 -8.04 -17.70
CA ILE A 61 9.51 -8.90 -16.60
C ILE A 61 10.60 -8.21 -15.78
N ASN A 62 11.59 -7.60 -16.44
CA ASN A 62 12.67 -6.87 -15.76
C ASN A 62 12.16 -5.67 -14.95
N ILE A 63 11.14 -4.97 -15.44
CA ILE A 63 10.48 -3.88 -14.70
C ILE A 63 9.82 -4.42 -13.43
N VAL A 64 9.09 -5.52 -13.52
CA VAL A 64 8.44 -6.15 -12.35
C VAL A 64 9.47 -6.62 -11.33
N LEU A 65 10.55 -7.29 -11.77
CA LEU A 65 11.64 -7.72 -10.89
C LEU A 65 12.21 -6.55 -10.08
N ARG A 66 12.51 -5.43 -10.73
CA ARG A 66 12.98 -4.23 -10.05
C ARG A 66 11.93 -3.65 -9.10
N ALA A 67 10.67 -3.59 -9.53
CA ALA A 67 9.58 -3.01 -8.74
C ALA A 67 9.31 -3.77 -7.44
N LEU A 68 9.50 -5.10 -7.43
CA LEU A 68 9.31 -5.94 -6.24
C LEU A 68 10.31 -5.63 -5.11
N GLU A 69 11.46 -5.03 -5.42
CA GLU A 69 12.48 -4.64 -4.45
C GLU A 69 12.19 -3.29 -3.78
N GLU A 70 11.42 -2.42 -4.44
CA GLU A 70 11.20 -1.03 -4.02
C GLU A 70 10.50 -0.91 -2.64
N PRO A 71 9.55 -1.78 -2.23
CA PRO A 71 8.96 -1.70 -0.89
C PRO A 71 9.98 -1.86 0.24
N VAL A 72 10.90 -2.84 0.13
CA VAL A 72 11.96 -3.05 1.12
C VAL A 72 12.92 -1.86 1.13
N ARG A 73 13.30 -1.37 -0.07
CA ARG A 73 14.16 -0.20 -0.22
C ARG A 73 13.57 1.03 0.49
N GLN A 74 12.29 1.31 0.26
CA GLN A 74 11.61 2.44 0.89
C GLN A 74 11.52 2.30 2.41
N ILE A 75 11.27 1.09 2.93
CA ILE A 75 11.25 0.82 4.37
C ILE A 75 12.63 1.07 4.99
N ALA A 76 13.70 0.59 4.34
CA ALA A 76 15.07 0.80 4.79
C ALA A 76 15.47 2.28 4.79
N GLU A 77 15.12 3.02 3.73
CA GLU A 77 15.39 4.46 3.63
C GLU A 77 14.65 5.25 4.71
N ASN A 78 13.39 4.90 4.99
CA ASN A 78 12.61 5.50 6.08
C ASN A 78 13.24 5.22 7.46
N ALA A 79 13.98 4.12 7.60
CA ALA A 79 14.76 3.77 8.79
C ALA A 79 16.17 4.40 8.80
N GLY A 80 16.51 5.24 7.82
CA GLY A 80 17.82 5.91 7.73
C GLY A 80 18.95 5.01 7.24
N LYS A 81 18.63 3.88 6.58
CA LYS A 81 19.61 2.95 6.00
C LYS A 81 19.73 3.13 4.49
N GLU A 82 20.81 2.60 3.94
CA GLU A 82 21.00 2.55 2.49
C GLU A 82 20.20 1.37 1.92
N GLY A 83 19.09 1.68 1.24
CA GLY A 83 18.13 0.66 0.83
C GLY A 83 18.66 -0.33 -0.20
N SER A 84 19.63 0.04 -1.03
CA SER A 84 20.24 -0.89 -1.99
C SER A 84 21.03 -1.99 -1.28
N VAL A 85 21.83 -1.64 -0.26
CA VAL A 85 22.57 -2.59 0.57
C VAL A 85 21.61 -3.54 1.30
N ILE A 86 20.51 -3.03 1.85
CA ILE A 86 19.51 -3.89 2.54
C ILE A 86 18.88 -4.87 1.55
N VAL A 87 18.44 -4.41 0.38
CA VAL A 87 17.86 -5.27 -0.65
C VAL A 87 18.86 -6.33 -1.13
N GLU A 88 20.10 -5.95 -1.41
CA GLU A 88 21.15 -6.86 -1.87
C GLU A 88 21.57 -7.89 -0.82
N GLN A 89 21.47 -7.54 0.47
CA GLN A 89 21.66 -8.49 1.55
C GLN A 89 20.46 -9.43 1.64
N LEU A 90 19.23 -8.91 1.61
CA LEU A 90 18.00 -9.69 1.72
C LEU A 90 17.90 -10.78 0.66
N LYS A 91 18.31 -10.50 -0.58
CA LYS A 91 18.38 -11.50 -1.67
C LYS A 91 19.26 -12.72 -1.37
N LYS A 92 20.20 -12.61 -0.43
CA LYS A 92 21.13 -13.68 -0.04
C LYS A 92 20.68 -14.43 1.21
N GLU A 93 19.69 -13.89 1.92
CA GLU A 93 19.15 -14.50 3.12
C GLU A 93 18.24 -15.69 2.79
N LYS A 94 17.94 -16.48 3.82
CA LYS A 94 16.98 -17.59 3.69
C LYS A 94 15.57 -17.04 3.59
N GLN A 95 14.72 -17.74 2.85
CA GLN A 95 13.30 -17.41 2.74
C GLN A 95 12.67 -17.20 4.13
N GLY A 96 11.94 -16.10 4.29
CA GLY A 96 11.30 -15.72 5.55
C GLY A 96 12.21 -15.02 6.59
N VAL A 97 13.53 -14.95 6.35
CA VAL A 97 14.42 -14.05 7.09
C VAL A 97 14.39 -12.68 6.42
N GLY A 98 14.12 -11.64 7.20
CA GLY A 98 13.99 -10.28 6.71
C GLY A 98 14.69 -9.26 7.59
N TYR A 99 14.72 -8.01 7.11
CA TYR A 99 15.27 -6.89 7.85
C TYR A 99 14.18 -6.22 8.69
N ASN A 100 14.33 -6.27 10.01
CA ASN A 100 13.47 -5.55 10.94
C ASN A 100 13.95 -4.10 11.07
N ALA A 101 13.25 -3.20 10.40
CA ALA A 101 13.56 -1.77 10.40
C ALA A 101 13.36 -1.07 11.76
N ALA A 102 12.62 -1.67 12.69
CA ALA A 102 12.40 -1.10 14.03
C ALA A 102 13.57 -1.40 14.98
N THR A 103 14.22 -2.55 14.83
CA THR A 103 15.35 -2.98 15.69
C THR A 103 16.70 -2.96 14.98
N ASP A 104 16.74 -2.78 13.66
CA ASP A 104 17.95 -2.82 12.83
C ASP A 104 18.62 -4.21 12.83
N GLU A 105 17.82 -5.28 12.88
CA GLU A 105 18.27 -6.67 12.96
C GLU A 105 17.73 -7.53 11.83
N TRP A 106 18.44 -8.63 11.54
CA TRP A 106 18.03 -9.66 10.59
C TRP A 106 17.44 -10.84 11.35
N GLU A 107 16.17 -11.14 11.09
CA GLU A 107 15.43 -12.11 11.89
C GLU A 107 14.38 -12.87 11.08
N ASP A 108 13.90 -13.96 11.66
CA ASP A 108 12.75 -14.70 11.14
C ASP A 108 11.49 -13.84 11.37
N MET A 109 10.95 -13.31 10.26
CA MET A 109 9.87 -12.32 10.28
C MET A 109 8.61 -12.87 10.93
N ALA A 110 8.31 -14.17 10.73
CA ALA A 110 7.14 -14.79 11.32
C ALA A 110 7.31 -14.95 12.84
N LYS A 111 8.51 -15.36 13.30
CA LYS A 111 8.80 -15.48 14.73
C LYS A 111 8.82 -14.14 15.46
N SER A 112 9.26 -13.08 14.79
CA SER A 112 9.24 -11.72 15.35
C SER A 112 7.87 -11.02 15.25
N GLY A 113 6.90 -11.67 14.60
CA GLY A 113 5.53 -11.16 14.46
C GLY A 113 5.37 -10.13 13.35
N ILE A 114 6.37 -9.93 12.50
CA ILE A 114 6.31 -9.08 11.31
C ILE A 114 5.73 -9.91 10.16
N ILE A 115 4.41 -10.05 10.18
CA ILE A 115 3.65 -10.82 9.20
C ILE A 115 2.69 -9.91 8.44
N ASP A 116 2.52 -10.19 7.15
CA ASP A 116 1.51 -9.58 6.32
C ASP A 116 0.50 -10.65 5.87
N PRO A 117 -0.82 -10.39 5.90
CA PRO A 117 -1.78 -11.32 5.30
C PRO A 117 -1.48 -11.53 3.82
N THR A 118 -1.49 -12.77 3.34
CA THR A 118 -1.15 -13.11 1.94
C THR A 118 -1.96 -12.29 0.94
N LYS A 119 -3.27 -12.13 1.23
CA LYS A 119 -4.21 -11.33 0.44
C LYS A 119 -3.75 -9.89 0.26
N VAL A 120 -3.20 -9.27 1.31
CA VAL A 120 -2.75 -7.86 1.27
C VAL A 120 -1.60 -7.72 0.28
N THR A 121 -0.55 -8.52 0.43
CA THR A 121 0.63 -8.48 -0.44
C THR A 121 0.27 -8.78 -1.90
N ARG A 122 -0.54 -9.83 -2.13
CA ARG A 122 -1.00 -10.22 -3.48
C ARG A 122 -1.87 -9.13 -4.12
N SER A 123 -2.89 -8.65 -3.41
CA SER A 123 -3.80 -7.64 -3.95
C SER A 123 -3.11 -6.30 -4.18
N ALA A 124 -2.16 -5.90 -3.33
CA ALA A 124 -1.36 -4.70 -3.55
C ALA A 124 -0.60 -4.77 -4.88
N LEU A 125 0.10 -5.89 -5.14
CA LEU A 125 0.83 -6.09 -6.38
C LEU A 125 -0.09 -6.11 -7.61
N GLN A 126 -1.20 -6.85 -7.53
CA GLN A 126 -2.18 -6.94 -8.62
C GLN A 126 -2.81 -5.59 -8.97
N ASN A 127 -3.21 -4.82 -7.95
CA ASN A 127 -3.81 -3.51 -8.15
C ASN A 127 -2.78 -2.51 -8.69
N ALA A 128 -1.55 -2.52 -8.18
CA ALA A 128 -0.47 -1.67 -8.69
C ALA A 128 -0.16 -1.96 -10.16
N ALA A 129 -0.05 -3.24 -10.53
CA ALA A 129 0.15 -3.65 -11.93
C ALA A 129 -1.03 -3.24 -12.82
N SER A 130 -2.27 -3.37 -12.34
CA SER A 130 -3.47 -2.94 -13.08
C SER A 130 -3.47 -1.45 -13.37
N VAL A 131 -3.14 -0.61 -12.38
CA VAL A 131 -3.07 0.85 -12.56
C VAL A 131 -1.90 1.23 -13.46
N ALA A 132 -0.73 0.61 -13.29
CA ALA A 132 0.42 0.85 -14.14
C ALA A 132 0.13 0.51 -15.61
N ALA A 133 -0.49 -0.64 -15.88
CA ALA A 133 -0.90 -1.04 -17.23
C ALA A 133 -1.87 -0.03 -17.85
N LEU A 134 -2.92 0.36 -17.10
CA LEU A 134 -3.86 1.38 -17.55
C LEU A 134 -3.14 2.67 -17.94
N MET A 135 -2.27 3.19 -17.07
CA MET A 135 -1.54 4.43 -17.30
C MET A 135 -0.59 4.34 -18.52
N LEU A 136 0.13 3.23 -18.67
CA LEU A 136 1.06 3.01 -19.80
C LEU A 136 0.33 2.92 -21.15
N THR A 137 -0.90 2.42 -21.16
CA THR A 137 -1.72 2.31 -22.38
C THR A 137 -2.61 3.53 -22.63
N THR A 138 -2.60 4.52 -21.74
CA THR A 138 -3.42 5.71 -21.87
C THR A 138 -2.72 6.74 -22.76
N GLU A 139 -3.17 6.87 -24.01
CA GLU A 139 -2.60 7.80 -24.98
C GLU A 139 -3.07 9.25 -24.81
N ALA A 140 -4.24 9.47 -24.19
CA ALA A 140 -4.81 10.80 -24.04
C ALA A 140 -5.66 10.92 -22.77
N VAL A 141 -5.63 12.12 -22.15
CA VAL A 141 -6.48 12.50 -21.04
C VAL A 141 -7.20 13.80 -21.41
N VAL A 142 -8.52 13.80 -21.31
CA VAL A 142 -9.35 15.00 -21.50
C VAL A 142 -9.81 15.47 -20.12
N ALA A 143 -9.57 16.74 -19.82
CA ALA A 143 -9.99 17.36 -18.57
C ALA A 143 -10.81 18.62 -18.87
N ASP A 144 -11.81 18.87 -18.02
CA ASP A 144 -12.57 20.11 -18.08
C ASP A 144 -11.69 21.30 -17.71
N LYS A 145 -11.88 22.41 -18.42
CA LYS A 145 -11.22 23.66 -18.06
C LYS A 145 -11.73 24.09 -16.68
N PRO A 146 -10.84 24.42 -15.71
CA PRO A 146 -11.27 24.93 -14.41
C PRO A 146 -12.21 26.13 -14.62
N ASP A 147 -13.44 26.01 -14.14
CA ASP A 147 -14.40 27.11 -14.18
C ASP A 147 -14.01 28.12 -13.08
N PRO A 148 -13.67 29.37 -13.44
CA PRO A 148 -13.37 30.42 -12.47
C PRO A 148 -14.52 30.66 -11.47
N ASN A 149 -15.74 30.26 -11.81
CA ASN A 149 -16.93 30.43 -10.99
C ASN A 149 -17.30 29.19 -10.16
N ALA A 150 -16.63 28.04 -10.31
CA ALA A 150 -16.97 26.83 -9.57
C ALA A 150 -16.78 26.99 -8.04
N ASN A 151 -15.84 27.84 -7.60
CA ASN A 151 -15.62 28.14 -6.18
C ASN A 151 -16.64 29.12 -5.60
N ASN A 152 -17.44 29.81 -6.42
CA ASN A 152 -18.41 30.80 -5.95
C ASN A 152 -19.75 30.17 -5.53
N ASN A 153 -19.99 28.90 -5.90
CA ASN A 153 -21.22 28.19 -5.56
C ASN A 153 -21.11 27.33 -4.29
N ALA A 154 -19.92 27.13 -3.73
CA ALA A 154 -19.73 26.42 -2.47
C ALA A 154 -19.94 27.32 -1.22
N ALA A 155 -19.95 28.64 -1.39
CA ALA A 155 -20.15 29.61 -0.30
C ALA A 155 -21.60 30.13 -0.17
N ALA A 156 -22.49 29.81 -1.11
CA ALA A 156 -23.88 30.32 -1.12
C ALA A 156 -24.91 29.37 -0.47
N GLY A 157 -24.47 28.29 0.18
CA GLY A 157 -25.34 27.30 0.83
C GLY A 157 -25.67 27.58 2.30
N ALA A 158 -25.11 28.62 2.93
CA ALA A 158 -25.37 28.94 4.33
C ALA A 158 -26.22 30.22 4.46
N ASN A 159 -27.50 30.14 4.09
CA ASN A 159 -28.47 31.15 4.52
C ASN A 159 -29.51 30.49 5.46
N PRO A 160 -29.46 30.73 6.78
CA PRO A 160 -30.39 30.14 7.75
C PRO A 160 -31.75 30.86 7.84
N ALA A 161 -32.24 31.46 6.74
CA ALA A 161 -33.41 32.35 6.76
C ALA A 161 -34.63 31.86 5.95
N ALA A 162 -34.66 30.59 5.52
CA ALA A 162 -35.81 30.03 4.82
C ALA A 162 -36.70 29.19 5.76
N GLY A 163 -37.46 29.84 6.63
CA GLY A 163 -38.36 29.11 7.52
C GLY A 163 -39.16 29.95 8.50
N MET A 164 -39.91 30.95 8.06
CA MET A 164 -41.17 31.36 8.72
C MET A 164 -41.90 32.40 7.87
N GLY A 165 -43.06 32.04 7.32
CA GLY A 165 -43.96 33.04 6.75
C GLY A 165 -44.89 32.51 5.66
N GLY A 166 -46.04 31.95 6.05
CA GLY A 166 -47.14 31.73 5.12
C GLY A 166 -48.10 30.60 5.47
N MET A 167 -48.83 30.71 6.58
CA MET A 167 -50.12 30.04 6.76
C MET A 167 -51.05 30.92 7.59
N MET A 168 -51.90 31.66 6.89
CA MET A 168 -53.30 31.87 7.25
C MET A 168 -54.13 31.15 6.20
#